data_AF-A0A954JSX5-F1
#
_entry.id   AF-A0A954JSX5-F1
#
_cell.length_a   1.000
_cell.length_b   1.000
_cell.length_c   1.000
_cell.angle_alpha   90.00
_cell.angle_beta   90.00
_cell.angle_gamma   90.00
#
_symmetry.space_group_name_H-M   'P 1'
#
loop_
_entity.id
_entity.type
_entity.pdbx_description
1 polymer ?
#
loop_
_entity_poly.entity_id
_entity_poly.type
_entity_poly.pdbx_seq_one_letter_code
_entity_poly.pdbx_strand_id
1 'polypeptide(L)'
;KGVQVMIEGPGHISFDQIEFNMKLQRTLCHGAPFYVLGPLVTDIFPGYDHITSCIGATAAGYHGASMLCYVTPKEHLGLPKKDDVKQGCIAYKIAAHAADVALGIPGTRDRDDDLTEARAALNWEKHFELSFDPDTARALHDEDLDVDTDFCAMCGHDWCSVRISKEIQEFMSGKSEDYAWDKAKKSLALTVEQQEILEKRGVLSPDEIHKLASKVKKEMAGEQDKASCHSDYVAPEEAQQMQTSKQLPVLNQRP
;
A
#
# COMPACT_ATOMS: atom_id res chain seq x y z
N LYS A 1 39.33 3.66 17.24
CA LYS A 1 39.12 2.91 18.51
C LYS A 1 38.56 1.50 18.30
N GLY A 2 38.37 1.00 17.06
CA GLY A 2 37.85 -0.35 16.83
C GLY A 2 36.38 -0.57 17.26
N VAL A 3 35.63 0.51 17.46
CA VAL A 3 34.21 0.48 17.85
C VAL A 3 33.37 0.57 16.59
N GLN A 4 32.38 -0.31 16.44
CA GLN A 4 31.40 -0.27 15.35
C GLN A 4 30.48 0.94 15.50
N VAL A 5 30.11 1.58 14.39
CA VAL A 5 29.31 2.80 14.37
C VAL A 5 28.24 2.70 13.29
N MET A 6 27.03 3.16 13.61
CA MET A 6 25.97 3.51 12.67
C MET A 6 25.55 4.96 12.93
N ILE A 7 24.92 5.60 11.94
CA ILE A 7 24.47 6.99 12.03
C ILE A 7 22.96 6.99 12.14
N GLU A 8 22.41 7.82 13.01
CA GLU A 8 20.96 8.04 13.08
C GLU A 8 20.54 9.19 12.16
N GLY A 9 19.39 9.02 11.53
CA GLY A 9 18.86 9.91 10.52
C GLY A 9 17.56 10.61 10.92
N PRO A 10 17.04 11.46 10.03
CA PRO A 10 15.85 12.28 10.25
C PRO A 10 14.57 11.48 10.50
N GLY A 11 13.59 12.19 11.07
CA GLY A 11 12.23 11.71 11.29
C GLY A 11 11.20 12.19 10.26
N HIS A 12 11.18 13.49 9.92
CA HIS A 12 10.17 14.09 9.02
C HIS A 12 10.86 14.74 7.83
N ILE A 13 10.54 14.29 6.62
CA ILE A 13 11.11 14.81 5.37
C ILE A 13 10.11 14.62 4.24
N SER A 14 9.87 15.65 3.44
CA SER A 14 9.11 15.51 2.20
C SER A 14 9.76 14.49 1.26
N PHE A 15 8.94 13.74 0.53
CA PHE A 15 9.40 12.59 -0.27
C PHE A 15 10.55 12.92 -1.23
N ASP A 16 10.50 14.09 -1.88
CA ASP A 16 11.48 14.56 -2.86
C ASP A 16 12.89 14.77 -2.27
N GLN A 17 13.01 14.93 -0.96
CA GLN A 17 14.27 15.21 -0.27
C GLN A 17 14.96 13.95 0.28
N ILE A 18 14.32 12.78 0.21
CA ILE A 18 14.83 11.55 0.82
C ILE A 18 16.15 11.10 0.17
N GLU A 19 16.22 11.07 -1.17
CA GLU A 19 17.44 10.66 -1.89
C GLU A 19 18.62 11.57 -1.54
N PHE A 20 18.37 12.88 -1.46
CA PHE A 20 19.39 13.86 -1.08
C PHE A 20 19.97 13.55 0.31
N ASN A 21 19.11 13.26 1.29
CA ASN A 21 19.55 12.91 2.65
C ASN A 21 20.39 11.63 2.68
N MET A 22 20.01 10.60 1.91
CA MET A 22 20.79 9.34 1.85
C MET A 22 22.17 9.55 1.23
N LYS A 23 22.24 10.32 0.14
CA LYS A 23 23.53 10.65 -0.50
C LYS A 23 24.41 11.49 0.43
N LEU A 24 23.83 12.49 1.08
CA LEU A 24 24.54 13.38 1.99
C LEU A 24 25.15 12.60 3.17
N GLN A 25 24.36 11.72 3.80
CA GLN A 25 24.87 10.88 4.89
C GLN A 25 26.02 9.99 4.41
N ARG A 26 25.87 9.32 3.25
CA ARG A 26 26.93 8.45 2.72
C ARG A 26 28.24 9.20 2.51
N THR A 27 28.18 10.43 1.99
CA THR A 27 29.35 11.29 1.77
C THR A 27 29.97 11.78 3.07
N LEU A 28 29.16 12.33 3.99
CA LEU A 28 29.66 12.94 5.22
C LEU A 28 30.09 11.92 6.28
N CYS A 29 29.47 10.74 6.27
CA CYS A 29 29.69 9.70 7.27
C CYS A 29 30.48 8.50 6.72
N HIS A 30 31.18 8.68 5.60
CA HIS A 30 32.14 7.73 5.05
C HIS A 30 31.54 6.33 4.78
N GLY A 31 30.27 6.28 4.34
CA GLY A 31 29.57 5.02 4.07
C GLY A 31 29.21 4.20 5.32
N ALA A 32 29.24 4.78 6.52
CA ALA A 32 28.73 4.14 7.72
C ALA A 32 27.24 3.75 7.55
N PRO A 33 26.76 2.62 8.11
CA PRO A 33 25.36 2.22 8.05
C PRO A 33 24.42 3.32 8.55
N PHE A 34 23.31 3.52 7.84
CA PHE A 34 22.35 4.57 8.16
C PHE A 34 21.08 3.99 8.78
N TYR A 35 20.71 4.49 9.95
CA TYR A 35 19.52 4.11 10.73
C TYR A 35 18.53 5.26 10.76
N VAL A 36 17.38 5.13 10.10
CA VAL A 36 16.42 6.23 9.90
C VAL A 36 15.09 5.98 10.62
N LEU A 37 14.44 7.02 11.12
CA LEU A 37 13.10 6.95 11.73
C LEU A 37 12.05 7.33 10.69
N GLY A 38 11.47 6.35 9.99
CA GLY A 38 10.65 6.63 8.80
C GLY A 38 11.53 6.86 7.58
N PRO A 39 11.57 8.06 6.97
CA PRO A 39 10.95 9.31 7.42
C PRO A 39 9.45 9.46 7.10
N LEU A 40 8.73 10.22 7.93
CA LEU A 40 7.36 10.68 7.64
C LEU A 40 7.40 11.67 6.47
N VAL A 41 6.63 11.38 5.42
CA VAL A 41 6.60 12.19 4.19
C VAL A 41 5.62 13.36 4.24
N THR A 42 4.75 13.38 5.25
CA THR A 42 3.74 14.41 5.48
C THR A 42 3.26 14.35 6.92
N ASP A 43 2.86 15.51 7.48
CA ASP A 43 2.57 15.67 8.91
C ASP A 43 1.06 15.72 9.23
N ILE A 44 0.20 15.66 8.19
CA ILE A 44 -1.23 15.98 8.33
C ILE A 44 -2.11 14.77 8.68
N PHE A 45 -1.51 13.60 8.95
CA PHE A 45 -2.24 12.35 9.21
C PHE A 45 -1.86 11.67 10.55
N PRO A 46 -1.90 12.39 11.69
CA PRO A 46 -1.67 11.76 12.99
C PRO A 46 -2.69 10.63 13.20
N GLY A 47 -2.23 9.48 13.73
CA GLY A 47 -3.01 8.24 13.75
C GLY A 47 -2.66 7.28 12.61
N TYR A 48 -2.02 7.79 11.55
CA TYR A 48 -1.63 7.02 10.36
C TYR A 48 -0.14 7.17 10.04
N ASP A 49 0.67 7.57 11.02
CA ASP A 49 2.09 7.86 10.81
C ASP A 49 2.90 6.64 10.41
N HIS A 50 2.51 5.44 10.86
CA HIS A 50 3.05 4.18 10.33
C HIS A 50 2.90 4.02 8.80
N ILE A 51 1.90 4.65 8.17
CA ILE A 51 1.69 4.65 6.72
C ILE A 51 2.52 5.77 6.07
N THR A 52 2.42 7.00 6.60
CA THR A 52 3.17 8.14 6.06
C THR A 52 4.67 7.88 6.11
N SER A 53 5.16 7.26 7.19
CA SER A 53 6.55 6.90 7.36
C SER A 53 6.97 5.66 6.57
N CYS A 54 6.07 4.69 6.34
CA CYS A 54 6.35 3.50 5.52
C CYS A 54 6.76 3.89 4.09
N ILE A 55 6.09 4.90 3.53
CA ILE A 55 6.41 5.44 2.20
C ILE A 55 7.85 5.98 2.19
N GLY A 56 8.21 6.81 3.17
CA GLY A 56 9.55 7.37 3.25
C GLY A 56 10.60 6.32 3.60
N ALA A 57 10.28 5.37 4.47
CA ALA A 57 11.16 4.27 4.86
C ALA A 57 11.50 3.35 3.68
N THR A 58 10.53 3.08 2.81
CA THR A 58 10.75 2.33 1.57
C THR A 58 11.73 3.07 0.66
N ALA A 59 11.52 4.37 0.44
CA ALA A 59 12.41 5.19 -0.36
C ALA A 59 13.81 5.31 0.26
N ALA A 60 13.91 5.48 1.58
CA ALA A 60 15.17 5.55 2.29
C ALA A 60 15.94 4.21 2.20
N GLY A 61 15.26 3.08 2.40
CA GLY A 61 15.82 1.74 2.21
C GLY A 61 16.36 1.55 0.79
N TYR A 62 15.56 1.88 -0.22
CA TYR A 62 15.97 1.81 -1.62
C TYR A 62 17.19 2.70 -1.92
N HIS A 63 17.29 3.86 -1.29
CA HIS A 63 18.43 4.77 -1.43
C HIS A 63 19.63 4.44 -0.50
N GLY A 64 19.55 3.34 0.26
CA GLY A 64 20.68 2.74 0.98
C GLY A 64 20.67 2.93 2.49
N ALA A 65 19.54 3.26 3.11
CA ALA A 65 19.39 3.11 4.55
C ALA A 65 19.54 1.63 4.93
N SER A 66 20.33 1.36 5.97
CA SER A 66 20.67 0.00 6.40
C SER A 66 19.75 -0.55 7.49
N MET A 67 19.08 0.34 8.21
CA MET A 67 18.12 -0.02 9.25
C MET A 67 16.99 1.01 9.31
N LEU A 68 15.77 0.53 9.50
CA LEU A 68 14.57 1.36 9.54
C LEU A 68 13.95 1.27 10.95
N CYS A 69 13.90 2.38 11.68
CA CYS A 69 13.16 2.48 12.92
C CYS A 69 11.68 2.61 12.59
N TYR A 70 10.90 1.64 13.06
CA TYR A 70 9.46 1.65 12.88
C TYR A 70 8.78 2.84 13.55
N VAL A 71 7.62 3.20 13.02
CA VAL A 71 6.72 4.21 13.55
C VAL A 71 5.36 3.54 13.72
N THR A 72 4.70 3.78 14.85
CA THR A 72 3.41 3.15 15.16
C THR A 72 2.25 4.07 14.74
N PRO A 73 1.01 3.56 14.62
CA PRO A 73 -0.17 4.41 14.44
C PRO A 73 -0.31 5.51 15.50
N LYS A 74 0.22 5.28 16.71
CA LYS A 74 0.15 6.20 17.84
C LYS A 74 1.28 7.21 17.95
N GLU A 75 2.17 7.27 16.97
CA GLU A 75 3.18 8.32 16.91
C GLU A 75 2.49 9.69 17.05
N HIS A 76 3.14 10.60 17.79
CA HIS A 76 2.61 11.93 18.14
C HIS A 76 1.32 11.95 19.00
N LEU A 77 0.75 10.80 19.36
CA LEU A 77 -0.53 10.71 20.08
C LEU A 77 -0.43 10.04 21.46
N GLY A 78 0.48 9.08 21.64
CA GLY A 78 0.71 8.46 22.95
C GLY A 78 1.44 7.12 22.90
N LEU A 79 1.45 6.41 24.01
CA LEU A 79 2.16 5.13 24.09
C LEU A 79 1.43 4.02 23.30
N PRO A 80 2.15 3.26 22.45
CA PRO A 80 1.58 2.18 21.66
C PRO A 80 1.12 1.00 22.53
N LYS A 81 0.01 0.38 22.13
CA LYS A 81 -0.46 -0.90 22.65
C LYS A 81 0.04 -2.04 21.75
N LYS A 82 -0.27 -3.29 22.12
CA LYS A 82 0.12 -4.50 21.38
C LYS A 82 -0.18 -4.41 19.87
N ASP A 83 -1.39 -4.00 19.50
CA ASP A 83 -1.80 -3.97 18.09
C ASP A 83 -1.12 -2.83 17.33
N ASP A 84 -0.89 -1.68 17.97
CA ASP A 84 -0.13 -0.56 17.40
C ASP A 84 1.32 -0.99 17.07
N VAL A 85 1.93 -1.79 17.95
CA VAL A 85 3.26 -2.38 17.73
C VAL A 85 3.23 -3.35 16.54
N LYS A 86 2.24 -4.25 16.47
CA LYS A 86 2.08 -5.18 15.34
C LYS A 86 1.96 -4.42 14.02
N GLN A 87 1.09 -3.41 13.95
CA GLN A 87 0.88 -2.59 12.76
C GLN A 87 2.16 -1.87 12.32
N GLY A 88 2.89 -1.25 13.25
CA GLY A 88 4.18 -0.63 12.96
C GLY A 88 5.21 -1.63 12.42
N CYS A 89 5.31 -2.82 13.04
CA CYS A 89 6.24 -3.86 12.59
C CYS A 89 5.90 -4.37 11.18
N ILE A 90 4.62 -4.62 10.90
CA ILE A 90 4.18 -5.07 9.57
C ILE A 90 4.45 -4.00 8.51
N ALA A 91 4.10 -2.73 8.78
CA ALA A 91 4.37 -1.61 7.87
C ALA A 91 5.86 -1.52 7.50
N TYR A 92 6.76 -1.68 8.46
CA TYR A 92 8.19 -1.60 8.22
C TYR A 92 8.80 -2.87 7.63
N LYS A 93 8.19 -4.03 7.85
CA LYS A 93 8.53 -5.26 7.09
C LYS A 93 8.17 -5.10 5.62
N ILE A 94 7.02 -4.51 5.32
CA ILE A 94 6.62 -4.17 3.95
C ILE A 94 7.65 -3.20 3.33
N ALA A 95 7.99 -2.11 4.04
CA ALA A 95 8.93 -1.12 3.54
C ALA A 95 10.32 -1.72 3.24
N ALA A 96 10.85 -2.51 4.18
CA ALA A 96 12.15 -3.17 4.01
C ALA A 96 12.12 -4.17 2.83
N HIS A 97 11.12 -5.04 2.78
CA HIS A 97 10.97 -6.04 1.72
C HIS A 97 10.82 -5.40 0.34
N ALA A 98 9.98 -4.36 0.23
CA ALA A 98 9.79 -3.63 -1.01
C ALA A 98 11.08 -2.95 -1.49
N ALA A 99 11.87 -2.37 -0.58
CA ALA A 99 13.18 -1.82 -0.91
C ALA A 99 14.15 -2.90 -1.37
N ASP A 100 14.21 -4.04 -0.70
CA ASP A 100 15.07 -5.18 -1.03
C ASP A 100 14.75 -5.78 -2.41
N VAL A 101 13.47 -5.91 -2.74
CA VAL A 101 13.00 -6.34 -4.07
C VAL A 101 13.38 -5.32 -5.12
N ALA A 102 13.17 -4.02 -4.86
CA ALA A 102 13.52 -2.95 -5.80
C ALA A 102 15.03 -2.84 -6.05
N LEU A 103 15.85 -3.15 -5.04
CA LEU A 103 17.32 -3.24 -5.15
C LEU A 103 17.80 -4.48 -5.92
N GLY A 104 16.90 -5.44 -6.20
CA GLY A 104 17.25 -6.67 -6.92
C GLY A 104 18.16 -7.60 -6.11
N ILE A 105 18.02 -7.60 -4.79
CA ILE A 105 18.81 -8.50 -3.93
C ILE A 105 18.42 -9.96 -4.26
N PRO A 106 19.38 -10.87 -4.53
CA PRO A 106 19.06 -12.24 -4.90
C PRO A 106 18.17 -12.95 -3.87
N GLY A 107 17.10 -13.58 -4.34
CA GLY A 107 16.17 -14.40 -3.55
C GLY A 107 15.09 -13.62 -2.78
N THR A 108 15.07 -12.28 -2.84
CA THR A 108 14.08 -11.49 -2.09
C THR A 108 12.69 -11.55 -2.72
N ARG A 109 12.61 -11.74 -4.04
CA ARG A 109 11.35 -11.84 -4.78
C ARG A 109 10.74 -13.24 -4.80
N ASP A 110 11.52 -14.29 -4.49
CA ASP A 110 11.07 -15.69 -4.61
C ASP A 110 9.75 -15.93 -3.85
N ARG A 111 9.62 -15.36 -2.64
CA ARG A 111 8.40 -15.47 -1.83
C ARG A 111 7.20 -14.74 -2.44
N ASP A 112 7.40 -13.59 -3.10
CA ASP A 112 6.36 -12.86 -3.82
C ASP A 112 5.85 -13.67 -5.01
N ASP A 113 6.78 -14.30 -5.74
CA ASP A 113 6.47 -15.12 -6.91
C ASP A 113 5.74 -16.41 -6.46
N ASP A 114 6.21 -17.12 -5.44
CA ASP A 114 5.53 -18.29 -4.85
C ASP A 114 4.10 -17.96 -4.38
N LEU A 115 3.92 -16.82 -3.70
CA LEU A 115 2.61 -16.38 -3.22
C LEU A 115 1.68 -15.99 -4.38
N THR A 116 2.24 -15.44 -5.44
CA THR A 116 1.53 -15.11 -6.68
C THR A 116 1.11 -16.37 -7.42
N GLU A 117 1.96 -17.40 -7.49
CA GLU A 117 1.61 -18.71 -8.04
C GLU A 117 0.48 -19.37 -7.24
N ALA A 118 0.57 -19.34 -5.90
CA ALA A 118 -0.51 -19.83 -5.03
C ALA A 118 -1.83 -19.08 -5.26
N ARG A 119 -1.76 -17.74 -5.41
CA ARG A 119 -2.92 -16.90 -5.74
C ARG A 119 -3.52 -17.26 -7.10
N ALA A 120 -2.68 -17.46 -8.12
CA ALA A 120 -3.11 -17.83 -9.48
C ALA A 120 -3.74 -19.23 -9.52
N ALA A 121 -3.23 -20.15 -8.70
CA ALA A 121 -3.78 -21.49 -8.55
C ALA A 121 -5.10 -21.52 -7.74
N LEU A 122 -5.46 -20.43 -7.08
CA LEU A 122 -6.55 -20.31 -6.10
C LEU A 122 -6.35 -21.26 -4.91
N ASN A 123 -5.09 -21.42 -4.48
CA ASN A 123 -4.71 -22.21 -3.32
C ASN A 123 -4.63 -21.30 -2.09
N TRP A 124 -5.76 -21.14 -1.39
CA TRP A 124 -5.88 -20.25 -0.22
C TRP A 124 -4.96 -20.65 0.93
N GLU A 125 -4.89 -21.93 1.26
CA GLU A 125 -4.00 -22.41 2.33
C GLU A 125 -2.54 -22.03 2.07
N LYS A 126 -2.05 -22.26 0.84
CA LYS A 126 -0.68 -21.88 0.47
C LYS A 126 -0.51 -20.36 0.43
N HIS A 127 -1.53 -19.63 -0.03
CA HIS A 127 -1.53 -18.17 -0.05
C HIS A 127 -1.36 -17.58 1.35
N PHE A 128 -2.10 -18.09 2.34
CA PHE A 128 -2.01 -17.64 3.73
C PHE A 128 -0.69 -18.06 4.36
N GLU A 129 -0.24 -19.31 4.17
CA GLU A 129 1.04 -19.80 4.69
C GLU A 129 2.22 -18.93 4.22
N LEU A 130 2.19 -18.51 2.94
CA LEU A 130 3.23 -17.68 2.36
C LEU A 130 3.14 -16.21 2.76
N SER A 131 2.01 -15.73 3.29
CA SER A 131 1.86 -14.34 3.71
C SER A 131 2.70 -14.01 4.96
N PHE A 132 3.00 -12.72 5.19
CA PHE A 132 3.77 -12.30 6.38
C PHE A 132 2.97 -12.35 7.68
N ASP A 133 1.64 -12.24 7.60
CA ASP A 133 0.72 -12.27 8.74
C ASP A 133 -0.48 -13.17 8.42
N PRO A 134 -0.28 -14.51 8.43
CA PRO A 134 -1.29 -15.49 8.02
C PRO A 134 -2.60 -15.38 8.79
N ASP A 135 -2.53 -15.07 10.08
CA ASP A 135 -3.70 -14.95 10.95
C ASP A 135 -4.62 -13.82 10.48
N THR A 136 -4.04 -12.65 10.16
CA THR A 136 -4.83 -11.51 9.65
C THR A 136 -5.35 -11.78 8.24
N ALA A 137 -4.52 -12.35 7.36
CA ALA A 137 -4.92 -12.65 5.98
C ALA A 137 -6.11 -13.63 5.94
N ARG A 138 -6.06 -14.67 6.77
CA ARG A 138 -7.14 -15.66 6.90
C ARG A 138 -8.39 -15.04 7.52
N ALA A 139 -8.25 -14.30 8.62
CA ALA A 139 -9.39 -13.65 9.26
C ALA A 139 -10.18 -12.75 8.29
N LEU A 140 -9.48 -11.94 7.48
CA LEU A 140 -10.12 -11.06 6.48
C LEU A 140 -10.77 -11.82 5.33
N HIS A 141 -10.28 -13.00 4.97
CA HIS A 141 -10.91 -13.84 3.96
C HIS A 141 -12.19 -14.50 4.50
N ASP A 142 -12.09 -15.06 5.70
CA ASP A 142 -13.15 -15.84 6.34
C ASP A 142 -14.29 -14.95 6.86
N GLU A 143 -14.10 -13.63 6.94
CA GLU A 143 -15.16 -12.65 7.26
C GLU A 143 -16.33 -12.70 6.26
N ASP A 144 -16.06 -13.03 4.99
CA ASP A 144 -17.05 -13.02 3.92
C ASP A 144 -17.34 -14.39 3.29
N LEU A 145 -16.49 -15.40 3.52
CA LEU A 145 -16.60 -16.73 2.95
C LEU A 145 -16.45 -17.82 4.03
N ASP A 146 -17.48 -18.65 4.19
CA ASP A 146 -17.49 -19.75 5.17
C ASP A 146 -16.84 -21.05 4.63
N VAL A 147 -16.43 -21.07 3.36
CA VAL A 147 -15.87 -22.26 2.69
C VAL A 147 -14.77 -21.88 1.70
N ASP A 148 -13.82 -22.78 1.49
CA ASP A 148 -12.83 -22.66 0.42
C ASP A 148 -13.51 -22.70 -0.95
N THR A 149 -13.40 -21.60 -1.70
CA THR A 149 -13.92 -21.47 -3.06
C THR A 149 -12.80 -21.17 -4.04
N ASP A 150 -13.05 -21.32 -5.34
CA ASP A 150 -12.14 -20.93 -6.41
C ASP A 150 -12.27 -19.43 -6.78
N PHE A 151 -12.69 -18.59 -5.82
CA PHE A 151 -12.83 -17.14 -5.95
C PHE A 151 -12.79 -16.46 -4.57
N CYS A 152 -12.71 -15.14 -4.50
CA CYS A 152 -12.94 -14.40 -3.26
C CYS A 152 -14.25 -13.61 -3.30
N ALA A 153 -14.73 -13.15 -2.15
CA ALA A 153 -15.97 -12.40 -2.04
C ALA A 153 -15.98 -11.08 -2.85
N MET A 154 -14.81 -10.51 -3.17
CA MET A 154 -14.70 -9.23 -3.88
C MET A 154 -15.40 -9.23 -5.24
N CYS A 155 -15.19 -10.27 -6.07
CA CYS A 155 -15.80 -10.37 -7.40
C CYS A 155 -16.87 -11.47 -7.48
N GLY A 156 -16.89 -12.38 -6.50
CA GLY A 156 -17.69 -13.58 -6.55
C GLY A 156 -17.25 -14.56 -7.64
N HIS A 157 -18.00 -15.65 -7.76
CA HIS A 157 -17.71 -16.75 -8.69
C HIS A 157 -17.63 -16.27 -10.15
N ASP A 158 -18.68 -15.62 -10.64
CA ASP A 158 -18.84 -15.38 -12.09
C ASP A 158 -17.89 -14.33 -12.67
N TRP A 159 -17.31 -13.46 -11.84
CA TRP A 159 -16.50 -12.32 -12.28
C TRP A 159 -15.06 -12.33 -11.77
N CYS A 160 -14.64 -13.42 -11.12
CA CYS A 160 -13.25 -13.55 -10.68
C CYS A 160 -12.31 -13.65 -11.89
N SER A 161 -11.49 -12.61 -12.10
CA SER A 161 -10.55 -12.53 -13.22
C SER A 161 -9.52 -13.67 -13.21
N VAL A 162 -9.03 -14.05 -12.02
CA VAL A 162 -8.03 -15.12 -11.86
C VAL A 162 -8.62 -16.48 -12.22
N ARG A 163 -9.84 -16.78 -11.73
CA ARG A 163 -10.59 -18.01 -12.07
C ARG A 163 -10.85 -18.12 -13.57
N ILE A 164 -11.40 -17.06 -14.17
CA ILE A 164 -11.66 -16.99 -15.62
C ILE A 164 -10.36 -17.21 -16.42
N SER A 165 -9.25 -16.60 -15.97
CA SER A 165 -7.95 -16.75 -16.65
C SER A 165 -7.44 -18.19 -16.57
N LYS A 166 -7.60 -18.86 -15.42
CA LYS A 166 -7.27 -20.27 -15.22
C LYS A 166 -8.12 -21.18 -16.12
N GLU A 167 -9.43 -20.97 -16.19
CA GLU A 167 -10.34 -21.72 -17.07
C GLU A 167 -9.94 -21.57 -18.55
N ILE A 168 -9.60 -20.36 -18.99
CA ILE A 168 -9.13 -20.11 -20.37
C ILE A 168 -7.83 -20.86 -20.65
N GLN A 169 -6.87 -20.85 -19.70
CA GLN A 169 -5.61 -21.59 -19.86
C GLN A 169 -5.82 -23.10 -19.91
N GLU A 170 -6.69 -23.64 -19.06
CA GLU A 170 -7.06 -25.07 -19.06
C GLU A 170 -7.72 -25.46 -20.38
N PHE A 171 -8.66 -24.64 -20.88
CA PHE A 171 -9.30 -24.81 -22.18
C PHE A 171 -8.27 -24.84 -23.32
N MET A 172 -7.37 -23.86 -23.37
CA MET A 172 -6.33 -23.79 -24.41
C MET A 172 -5.31 -24.93 -24.33
N SER A 173 -5.14 -25.55 -23.15
CA SER A 173 -4.20 -26.66 -22.96
C SER A 173 -4.67 -28.00 -23.54
N GLY A 174 -5.95 -28.09 -23.94
CA GLY A 174 -6.55 -29.33 -24.49
C GLY A 174 -6.80 -30.42 -23.45
N LYS A 175 -6.71 -30.09 -22.15
CA LYS A 175 -6.93 -31.01 -21.02
C LYS A 175 -8.38 -31.04 -20.50
N SER A 176 -9.30 -30.23 -21.05
CA SER A 176 -10.70 -30.25 -20.65
C SER A 176 -11.47 -31.34 -21.41
N GLU A 177 -12.00 -32.34 -20.69
CA GLU A 177 -12.75 -33.47 -21.28
C GLU A 177 -14.15 -33.06 -21.78
N ASP A 178 -14.70 -31.94 -21.30
CA ASP A 178 -16.03 -31.45 -21.67
C ASP A 178 -15.93 -30.11 -22.41
N TYR A 179 -16.33 -30.08 -23.69
CA TYR A 179 -16.65 -28.81 -24.33
C TYR A 179 -17.95 -28.85 -25.12
N ALA A 180 -19.01 -28.37 -24.47
CA ALA A 180 -20.04 -27.57 -25.12
C ALA A 180 -20.22 -26.31 -24.28
N TRP A 181 -20.11 -25.13 -24.89
CA TRP A 181 -20.73 -23.93 -24.33
C TRP A 181 -22.24 -24.14 -24.32
N ASP A 182 -22.76 -24.78 -23.27
CA ASP A 182 -24.14 -24.50 -22.92
C ASP A 182 -24.16 -23.06 -22.44
N LYS A 183 -24.85 -22.21 -23.23
CA LYS A 183 -25.14 -20.79 -23.02
C LYS A 183 -24.99 -20.40 -21.54
N ALA A 184 -24.26 -19.31 -21.27
CA ALA A 184 -24.11 -18.69 -19.96
C ALA A 184 -25.27 -19.05 -19.03
N LYS A 185 -25.04 -20.00 -18.11
CA LYS A 185 -26.07 -20.42 -17.16
C LYS A 185 -26.38 -19.20 -16.32
N LYS A 186 -27.62 -18.69 -16.43
CA LYS A 186 -28.12 -17.70 -15.48
C LYS A 186 -28.02 -18.34 -14.10
N SER A 187 -27.27 -17.71 -13.20
CA SER A 187 -27.30 -18.09 -11.79
C SER A 187 -28.76 -18.10 -11.32
N LEU A 188 -29.08 -19.08 -10.46
CA LEU A 188 -30.40 -19.12 -9.84
C LEU A 188 -30.60 -17.83 -9.05
N ALA A 189 -31.83 -17.33 -9.05
CA ALA A 189 -32.18 -16.21 -8.20
C ALA A 189 -31.80 -16.55 -6.75
N LEU A 190 -31.33 -15.55 -6.01
CA LEU A 190 -31.01 -15.67 -4.59
C LEU A 190 -32.17 -16.35 -3.87
N THR A 191 -31.82 -17.35 -3.05
CA THR A 191 -32.80 -17.96 -2.14
C THR A 191 -33.31 -16.93 -1.15
N VAL A 192 -34.49 -17.18 -0.57
CA VAL A 192 -35.08 -16.30 0.45
C VAL A 192 -34.11 -16.06 1.62
N GLU A 193 -33.39 -17.10 2.03
CA GLU A 193 -32.36 -16.99 3.07
C GLU A 193 -31.19 -16.08 2.66
N GLN A 194 -30.71 -16.19 1.41
CA GLN A 194 -29.65 -15.32 0.89
C GLN A 194 -30.12 -13.87 0.73
N GLN A 195 -31.39 -13.65 0.35
CA GLN A 195 -31.99 -12.31 0.29
C GLN A 195 -32.07 -11.69 1.68
N GLU A 196 -32.52 -12.45 2.69
CA GLU A 196 -32.57 -11.97 4.07
C GLU A 196 -31.18 -11.67 4.65
N ILE A 197 -30.15 -12.46 4.31
CA ILE A 197 -28.76 -12.20 4.71
C ILE A 197 -28.28 -10.89 4.08
N LEU A 198 -28.56 -10.65 2.80
CA LEU A 198 -28.19 -9.41 2.11
C LEU A 198 -28.94 -8.20 2.65
N GLU A 199 -30.22 -8.32 2.97
CA GLU A 199 -31.00 -7.24 3.59
C GLU A 199 -30.53 -6.91 5.01
N LYS A 200 -30.01 -7.90 5.75
CA LYS A 200 -29.40 -7.71 7.08
C LYS A 200 -27.98 -7.15 7.01
N ARG A 201 -27.24 -7.39 5.92
CA ARG A 201 -25.93 -6.77 5.63
C ARG A 201 -26.17 -5.32 5.22
N GLY A 202 -26.37 -4.46 6.24
CA GLY A 202 -26.76 -3.06 6.07
C GLY A 202 -25.92 -2.32 5.04
N VAL A 203 -26.52 -1.99 3.90
CA VAL A 203 -26.03 -0.99 2.96
C VAL A 203 -26.75 0.32 3.25
N LEU A 204 -25.99 1.42 3.35
CA LEU A 204 -26.56 2.75 3.38
C LEU A 204 -27.38 2.94 2.09
N SER A 205 -28.59 3.48 2.22
CA SER A 205 -29.42 3.79 1.06
C SER A 205 -28.69 4.79 0.13
N PRO A 206 -28.97 4.80 -1.18
CA PRO A 206 -28.38 5.77 -2.11
C PRO A 206 -28.50 7.22 -1.61
N ASP A 207 -29.61 7.56 -0.96
CA ASP A 207 -29.84 8.89 -0.38
C ASP A 207 -28.93 9.18 0.83
N GLU A 208 -28.61 8.18 1.65
CA GLU A 208 -27.67 8.29 2.76
C GLU A 208 -26.23 8.41 2.28
N ILE A 209 -25.85 7.68 1.22
CA ILE A 209 -24.55 7.81 0.55
C ILE A 209 -24.39 9.22 -0.03
N HIS A 210 -25.41 9.76 -0.70
CA HIS A 210 -25.39 11.13 -1.24
C HIS A 210 -25.36 12.20 -0.15
N LYS A 211 -26.02 11.99 1.00
CA LYS A 211 -25.91 12.88 2.17
C LYS A 211 -24.51 12.87 2.79
N LEU A 212 -23.88 11.70 2.91
CA LEU A 212 -22.50 11.59 3.39
C LEU A 212 -21.52 12.27 2.43
N ALA A 213 -21.65 12.01 1.13
CA ALA A 213 -20.80 12.63 0.10
C ALA A 213 -20.95 14.16 0.04
N SER A 214 -22.17 14.68 0.22
CA SER A 214 -22.42 16.13 0.24
C SER A 214 -21.99 16.81 1.54
N LYS A 215 -22.04 16.11 2.69
CA LYS A 215 -21.52 16.60 3.97
C LYS A 215 -20.00 16.73 3.94
N VAL A 216 -19.30 15.73 3.40
CA VAL A 216 -17.84 15.77 3.17
C VAL A 216 -17.46 16.90 2.21
N LYS A 217 -18.22 17.10 1.12
CA LYS A 217 -17.98 18.20 0.17
C LYS A 217 -18.14 19.59 0.81
N LYS A 218 -19.04 19.74 1.78
CA LYS A 218 -19.28 21.01 2.48
C LYS A 218 -18.24 21.31 3.55
N GLU A 219 -17.66 20.28 4.18
CA GLU A 219 -16.53 20.42 5.10
C GLU A 219 -15.20 20.64 4.39
N MET A 220 -15.04 20.11 3.16
CA MET A 220 -13.81 20.25 2.35
C MET A 220 -13.80 21.46 1.42
N ALA A 221 -14.94 22.13 1.19
CA ALA A 221 -15.01 23.36 0.40
C ALA A 221 -14.61 24.58 1.26
N GLY A 222 -13.33 24.65 1.61
CA GLY A 222 -12.66 25.92 1.84
C GLY A 222 -12.67 26.77 0.56
N GLU A 223 -12.57 28.08 0.74
CA GLU A 223 -12.78 29.12 -0.27
C GLU A 223 -12.12 28.86 -1.63
N GLN A 224 -12.80 29.38 -2.66
CA GLN A 224 -12.48 29.28 -4.08
C GLN A 224 -11.04 29.73 -4.40
N ASP A 225 -10.11 28.80 -4.41
CA ASP A 225 -8.94 28.86 -5.28
C ASP A 225 -8.60 27.44 -5.74
N LYS A 226 -8.56 27.24 -7.06
CA LYS A 226 -8.06 26.00 -7.65
C LYS A 226 -6.63 25.80 -7.17
N ALA A 227 -6.40 24.81 -6.31
CA ALA A 227 -5.06 24.33 -6.05
C ALA A 227 -4.46 23.87 -7.39
N SER A 228 -3.39 24.52 -7.83
CA SER A 228 -2.65 24.12 -9.03
C SER A 228 -2.16 22.68 -8.83
N CYS A 229 -2.66 21.76 -9.63
CA CYS A 229 -2.23 20.36 -9.59
C CYS A 229 -0.87 20.23 -10.29
N HIS A 230 0.01 19.36 -9.80
CA HIS A 230 1.30 19.07 -10.41
C HIS A 230 1.23 18.47 -11.83
N SER A 231 0.02 18.18 -12.32
CA SER A 231 -0.26 17.65 -13.65
C SER A 231 -0.79 18.68 -14.66
N ASP A 232 -0.96 19.94 -14.25
CA ASP A 232 -1.40 20.97 -15.19
C ASP A 232 -0.22 21.33 -16.11
N TYR A 233 -0.39 21.14 -17.42
CA TYR A 233 0.65 21.45 -18.40
C TYR A 233 0.88 22.96 -18.44
N VAL A 234 2.04 23.39 -17.95
CA VAL A 234 2.50 24.78 -18.02
C VAL A 234 3.44 24.93 -19.22
N ALA A 235 3.26 25.98 -20.02
CA ALA A 235 4.13 26.24 -21.16
C ALA A 235 5.58 26.44 -20.69
N PRO A 236 6.61 25.99 -21.45
CA PRO A 236 8.00 26.00 -20.98
C PRO A 236 8.50 27.37 -20.48
N GLU A 237 8.11 28.45 -21.15
CA GLU A 237 8.50 29.82 -20.78
C GLU A 237 7.85 30.27 -19.46
N GLU A 238 6.62 29.83 -19.22
CA GLU A 238 5.85 30.14 -18.01
C GLU A 238 6.33 29.29 -16.84
N ALA A 239 6.73 28.03 -17.08
CA ALA A 239 7.41 27.17 -16.11
C ALA A 239 8.77 27.77 -15.71
N GLN A 240 9.52 28.29 -16.68
CA GLN A 240 10.82 28.93 -16.44
C GLN A 240 10.66 30.25 -15.67
N GLN A 241 9.62 31.04 -15.96
CA GLN A 241 9.24 32.22 -15.17
C GLN A 241 8.79 31.84 -13.76
N MET A 242 8.01 30.79 -13.57
CA MET A 242 7.64 30.33 -12.23
C MET A 242 8.86 29.89 -11.42
N GLN A 243 9.82 29.21 -12.05
CA GLN A 243 11.06 28.77 -11.41
C GLN A 243 11.99 29.93 -11.06
N THR A 244 11.90 31.06 -11.76
CA THR A 244 12.69 32.27 -11.49
C THR A 244 11.98 33.30 -10.61
N SER A 245 10.64 33.35 -10.62
CA SER A 245 9.83 34.32 -9.87
C SER A 245 9.33 33.81 -8.53
N LYS A 246 9.01 32.51 -8.41
CA LYS A 246 8.88 31.86 -7.11
C LYS A 246 10.28 31.39 -6.73
N GLN A 247 10.90 32.08 -5.78
CA GLN A 247 11.98 31.46 -5.01
C GLN A 247 11.42 30.18 -4.39
N LEU A 248 11.59 29.03 -5.05
CA LEU A 248 11.76 27.77 -4.35
C LEU A 248 12.83 28.09 -3.29
N PRO A 249 12.60 27.79 -2.00
CA PRO A 249 13.49 28.24 -0.94
C PRO A 249 14.91 27.72 -1.20
N VAL A 250 15.73 28.56 -1.82
CA VAL A 250 17.17 28.38 -1.88
C VAL A 250 17.64 28.74 -0.48
N LEU A 251 17.77 27.74 0.39
CA LEU A 251 18.34 27.88 1.73
C LEU A 251 19.85 28.14 1.61
N ASN A 252 20.20 29.31 1.10
CA ASN A 252 21.51 29.92 1.20
C ASN A 252 21.33 31.44 1.05
N GLN A 253 20.76 32.07 2.08
CA GLN A 253 21.05 33.45 2.44
C GLN A 253 20.52 33.73 3.87
N ARG A 254 21.46 33.79 4.81
CA ARG A 254 21.26 34.37 6.15
C ARG A 254 21.40 35.90 6.07
N PRO A 255 20.81 36.69 6.98
CA PRO A 255 21.52 37.78 7.62
C PRO A 255 22.50 37.27 8.69
#